data_AF-A0A811Z0H5-F1
#
_entry.id   AF-A0A811Z0H5-F1
#
_cell.length_a   1.000
_cell.length_b   1.000
_cell.length_c   1.000
_cell.angle_alpha   90.00
_cell.angle_beta   90.00
_cell.angle_gamma   90.00
#
_symmetry.space_group_name_H-M   'P 1'
#
loop_
_entity.id
_entity.type
_entity.pdbx_description
1 polymer ?
#
loop_
_entity_poly.entity_id
_entity_poly.type
_entity_poly.pdbx_seq_one_letter_code
_entity_poly.pdbx_strand_id
1 'polypeptide(L)'
;MLRQIREARRKEEKQQEANLKNRQKSLKEEQERRDTGLKNALGCENKGFALLQKMGYKSGQALGKSGDGIPGQEALLKQKAEEKLESYRRKIHMKNQAEETQDEVKLEGDLKRIQRACRQEAWYCLGLEEETDQEEEKEQDEDDYKSEDLNILEKLQILTGYLREELLYCIWCGTASEDKEDLSSNCPGPTAADHD
;
A
#
# COMPACT_ATOMS: atom_id res chain seq x y z
N MET A 1 -9.14 -18.69 14.00
CA MET A 1 -8.84 -17.75 12.90
C MET A 1 -8.52 -16.32 13.35
N LEU A 2 -9.40 -15.59 14.04
CA LEU A 2 -9.19 -14.17 14.38
C LEU A 2 -7.86 -13.84 15.08
N ARG A 3 -7.44 -14.67 16.04
CA ARG A 3 -6.15 -14.50 16.73
C ARG A 3 -4.95 -14.59 15.79
N GLN A 4 -4.98 -15.51 14.83
CA GLN A 4 -3.91 -15.69 13.85
C GLN A 4 -3.84 -14.51 12.88
N ILE A 5 -4.99 -13.96 12.48
CA ILE A 5 -5.07 -12.77 11.62
C ILE A 5 -4.47 -11.54 12.34
N ARG A 6 -4.82 -11.31 13.61
CA ARG A 6 -4.24 -10.22 14.41
C ARG A 6 -2.73 -10.36 14.61
N GLU A 7 -2.25 -11.58 14.89
CA GLU A 7 -0.82 -11.86 15.04
C GLU A 7 -0.06 -11.66 13.72
N ALA A 8 -0.65 -12.05 12.58
CA ALA A 8 -0.11 -11.81 11.25
C ALA A 8 -0.01 -10.31 10.93
N ARG A 9 -1.07 -9.53 11.19
CA ARG A 9 -1.10 -8.07 11.02
C ARG A 9 0.01 -7.37 11.81
N ARG A 10 0.14 -7.69 13.11
CA ARG A 10 1.20 -7.13 13.96
C ARG A 10 2.61 -7.46 13.45
N LYS A 11 2.79 -8.65 12.86
CA LYS A 11 4.08 -9.06 12.29
C LYS A 11 4.38 -8.32 10.99
N GLU A 12 3.38 -8.14 10.14
CA GLU A 12 3.50 -7.42 8.88
C GLU A 12 3.79 -5.93 9.10
N GLU A 13 3.06 -5.27 10.02
CA GLU A 13 3.30 -3.86 10.39
C GLU A 13 4.75 -3.64 10.85
N LYS A 14 5.27 -4.52 11.72
CA LYS A 14 6.67 -4.47 12.18
C LYS A 14 7.66 -4.66 11.04
N GLN A 15 7.39 -5.57 10.11
CA GLN A 15 8.25 -5.80 8.95
C GLN A 15 8.24 -4.60 8.01
N GLN A 16 7.08 -4.01 7.74
CA GLN A 16 6.94 -2.80 6.93
C GLN A 16 7.68 -1.62 7.56
N GLU A 17 7.52 -1.40 8.86
CA GLU A 17 8.23 -0.35 9.60
C GLU A 17 9.76 -0.54 9.53
N ALA A 18 10.24 -1.78 9.70
CA ALA A 18 11.66 -2.10 9.58
C ALA A 18 12.20 -1.85 8.16
N ASN A 19 11.44 -2.23 7.13
CA ASN A 19 11.79 -2.01 5.73
C ASN A 19 11.85 -0.51 5.40
N LEU A 20 10.88 0.28 5.86
CA LEU A 20 10.85 1.74 5.68
C LEU A 20 12.06 2.40 6.35
N LYS A 21 12.36 2.03 7.60
CA LYS A 21 13.54 2.53 8.33
C LYS A 21 14.84 2.15 7.62
N ASN A 22 14.95 0.94 7.09
CA ASN A 22 16.15 0.49 6.36
C ASN A 22 16.34 1.28 5.06
N ARG A 23 15.26 1.47 4.29
CA ARG A 23 15.29 2.26 3.05
C ARG A 23 15.68 3.71 3.30
N GLN A 24 15.14 4.34 4.34
CA GLN A 24 15.49 5.71 4.72
C GLN A 24 16.97 5.83 5.14
N LYS A 25 17.50 4.86 5.89
CA LYS A 25 18.93 4.83 6.25
C LYS A 25 19.83 4.79 5.02
N SER A 26 19.51 3.92 4.04
CA SER A 26 20.28 3.81 2.79
C SER A 26 20.29 5.11 1.99
N LEU A 27 19.14 5.77 1.83
CA LEU A 27 19.05 7.04 1.11
C LEU A 27 19.84 8.16 1.80
N LYS A 28 19.75 8.24 3.13
CA LYS A 28 20.47 9.23 3.91
C LYS A 28 21.99 9.03 3.82
N GLU A 29 22.45 7.79 3.94
CA GLU A 29 23.87 7.46 3.83
C GLU A 29 24.42 7.75 2.41
N GLU A 30 23.66 7.44 1.36
CA GLU A 30 24.06 7.77 -0.02
C GLU A 30 24.16 9.30 -0.22
N GLN A 31 23.21 10.06 0.33
CA GLN A 31 23.21 11.51 0.26
C GLN A 31 24.41 12.11 1.00
N GLU A 32 24.70 11.63 2.20
CA GLU A 32 25.88 12.06 2.97
C GLU A 32 27.19 11.71 2.25
N ARG A 33 27.29 10.53 1.62
CA ARG A 33 28.45 10.14 0.80
C ARG A 33 28.61 11.04 -0.42
N ARG A 34 27.51 11.38 -1.10
CA ARG A 34 27.51 12.29 -2.26
C ARG A 34 27.93 13.70 -1.85
N ASP A 35 27.37 14.23 -0.78
CA ASP A 35 27.67 15.58 -0.29
C ASP A 35 29.11 15.68 0.21
N THR A 36 29.62 14.62 0.85
CA THR A 36 31.04 14.53 1.23
C THR A 36 31.94 14.50 0.00
N GLY A 37 31.57 13.74 -1.03
CA GLY A 37 32.29 13.72 -2.31
C GLY A 37 32.28 15.06 -3.04
N LEU A 38 31.15 15.79 -3.01
CA LEU A 38 31.01 17.11 -3.63
C LEU A 38 31.79 18.20 -2.90
N LYS A 39 31.89 18.12 -1.57
CA LYS A 39 32.66 19.09 -0.77
C LYS A 39 34.17 18.95 -0.98
N ASN A 40 34.64 17.77 -1.36
CA ASN A 40 36.06 17.51 -1.57
C ASN A 40 36.48 17.89 -3.00
N ALA A 41 37.33 18.90 -3.13
CA ALA A 41 37.92 19.26 -4.41
C ALA A 41 38.78 18.10 -4.96
N LEU A 42 38.70 17.87 -6.27
CA LEU A 42 39.54 16.88 -6.94
C LEU A 42 41.02 17.28 -6.81
N GLY A 43 41.85 16.37 -6.30
CA GLY A 43 43.29 16.59 -6.22
C GLY A 43 43.97 16.61 -7.59
N CYS A 44 45.14 17.24 -7.68
CA CYS A 44 45.96 17.31 -8.90
C CYS A 44 46.47 15.94 -9.37
N GLU A 45 46.42 14.93 -8.51
CA GLU A 45 46.74 13.53 -8.82
C GLU A 45 45.68 12.88 -9.73
N ASN A 46 44.46 13.44 -9.80
CA ASN A 46 43.44 12.96 -10.71
C ASN A 46 43.81 13.30 -12.15
N LYS A 47 43.98 12.26 -12.99
CA LYS A 47 44.34 12.39 -14.41
C LYS A 47 43.41 13.34 -15.18
N GLY A 48 42.13 13.34 -14.86
CA GLY A 48 41.14 14.23 -15.47
C GLY A 48 41.35 15.70 -15.07
N PHE A 49 41.65 15.96 -13.80
CA PHE A 49 42.00 17.29 -13.33
C PHE A 49 43.32 17.78 -13.94
N ALA A 50 44.34 16.92 -14.03
CA ALA A 50 45.61 17.23 -14.68
C ALA A 50 45.44 17.55 -16.18
N LEU A 51 44.53 16.86 -16.88
CA LEU A 51 44.17 17.17 -18.26
C LEU A 51 43.49 18.54 -18.36
N LEU A 52 42.47 18.81 -17.54
CA LEU A 52 41.79 20.10 -17.49
C LEU A 52 42.78 21.24 -17.22
N GLN A 53 43.72 21.03 -16.30
CA GLN A 53 44.76 21.99 -15.96
C GLN A 53 45.70 22.29 -17.15
N LYS A 54 46.06 21.27 -17.93
CA LYS A 54 46.84 21.44 -19.18
C LYS A 54 46.05 22.18 -20.27
N MET A 55 44.72 22.08 -20.26
CA MET A 55 43.83 22.81 -21.17
C MET A 55 43.52 24.24 -20.69
N GLY A 56 44.16 24.71 -19.61
CA GLY A 56 44.05 26.08 -19.12
C GLY A 56 43.08 26.29 -17.96
N TYR A 57 42.49 25.22 -17.39
CA TYR A 57 41.70 25.32 -16.17
C TYR A 57 42.59 25.56 -14.95
N LYS A 58 42.21 26.49 -14.07
CA LYS A 58 42.85 26.70 -12.76
C LYS A 58 41.83 26.41 -11.67
N SER A 59 42.27 25.80 -10.57
CA SER A 59 41.39 25.55 -9.43
C SER A 59 40.79 26.86 -8.93
N GLY A 60 39.46 26.93 -8.84
CA GLY A 60 38.73 28.15 -8.48
C GLY A 60 38.37 29.10 -9.65
N GLN A 61 38.76 28.78 -10.89
CA GLN A 61 38.39 29.55 -12.08
C GLN A 61 37.10 28.98 -12.70
N ALA A 62 36.15 29.85 -13.07
CA ALA A 62 34.97 29.43 -13.83
C ALA A 62 35.37 28.96 -15.24
N LEU A 63 34.80 27.84 -15.69
CA LEU A 63 35.05 27.28 -17.01
C LEU A 63 34.13 27.96 -18.05
N GLY A 64 34.71 28.66 -19.03
CA GLY A 64 33.96 29.35 -20.10
C GLY A 64 34.16 30.87 -20.16
N LYS A 65 33.51 31.53 -21.13
CA LYS A 65 33.52 33.00 -21.28
C LYS A 65 32.88 33.63 -20.05
N SER A 66 33.63 34.51 -19.39
CA SER A 66 33.24 35.43 -18.33
C SER A 66 31.77 35.36 -17.88
N GLY A 67 31.49 34.59 -16.83
CA GLY A 67 30.49 34.91 -15.81
C GLY A 67 29.00 34.94 -16.15
N ASP A 68 28.56 34.77 -17.40
CA ASP A 68 27.14 34.74 -17.76
C ASP A 68 26.82 33.51 -18.63
N GLY A 69 26.65 32.35 -17.98
CA GLY A 69 25.85 31.29 -18.59
C GLY A 69 24.40 31.76 -18.56
N ILE A 70 23.72 31.88 -19.72
CA ILE A 70 22.36 32.45 -19.85
C ILE A 70 21.42 31.83 -18.79
N PRO A 71 21.16 32.51 -17.66
CA PRO A 71 20.52 31.88 -16.50
C PRO A 71 19.03 31.60 -16.74
N GLY A 72 18.42 32.33 -17.68
CA GLY A 72 16.97 32.37 -17.86
C GLY A 72 16.37 31.23 -18.69
N GLN A 73 17.07 30.71 -19.70
CA GLN A 73 16.50 29.65 -20.56
C GLN A 73 16.49 28.29 -19.85
N GLU A 74 17.54 27.97 -19.10
CA GLU A 74 17.62 26.69 -18.38
C GLU A 74 16.59 26.62 -17.24
N ALA A 75 16.38 27.72 -16.50
CA ALA A 75 15.37 27.80 -15.46
C ALA A 75 13.95 27.62 -16.02
N LEU A 76 13.63 28.27 -17.16
CA LEU A 76 12.32 28.14 -17.80
C LEU A 76 12.07 26.72 -18.34
N LEU A 77 13.11 26.06 -18.88
CA LEU A 77 13.01 24.67 -19.34
C LEU A 77 12.82 23.71 -18.17
N LYS A 78 13.52 23.92 -17.06
CA LYS A 78 13.33 23.16 -15.81
C LYS A 78 11.92 23.33 -15.26
N GLN A 79 11.40 24.56 -15.20
CA GLN A 79 10.05 24.85 -14.73
C GLN A 79 8.98 24.16 -15.59
N LYS A 80 9.12 24.21 -16.93
CA LYS A 80 8.19 23.51 -17.84
C LYS A 80 8.28 21.98 -17.73
N ALA A 81 9.46 21.43 -17.49
CA ALA A 81 9.64 20.00 -17.29
C ALA A 81 9.02 19.56 -15.95
N GLU A 82 9.18 20.35 -14.90
CA GLU A 82 8.61 20.11 -13.57
C GLU A 82 7.07 20.18 -13.59
N GLU A 83 6.49 21.19 -14.25
CA GLU A 83 5.04 21.33 -14.43
C GLU A 83 4.44 20.11 -15.16
N LYS A 84 5.09 19.64 -16.22
CA LYS A 84 4.67 18.40 -16.92
C LYS A 84 4.72 17.21 -16.00
N LEU A 85 5.80 17.06 -15.24
CA LEU A 85 5.99 15.93 -14.33
C LEU A 85 4.97 15.96 -13.19
N GLU A 86 4.62 17.13 -12.68
CA GLU A 86 3.54 17.32 -11.71
C GLU A 86 2.17 16.96 -12.31
N SER A 87 1.88 17.37 -13.55
CA SER A 87 0.67 16.98 -14.27
C SER A 87 0.55 15.45 -14.41
N TYR A 88 1.64 14.77 -14.76
CA TYR A 88 1.67 13.30 -14.82
C TYR A 88 1.42 12.65 -13.44
N ARG A 89 2.09 13.14 -12.39
CA ARG A 89 1.87 12.67 -11.01
C ARG A 89 0.41 12.81 -10.58
N ARG A 90 -0.21 13.96 -10.88
CA ARG A 90 -1.62 14.23 -10.55
C ARG A 90 -2.55 13.25 -11.28
N LYS A 91 -2.31 12.98 -12.57
CA LYS A 91 -3.10 11.99 -13.33
C LYS A 91 -3.00 10.58 -12.77
N ILE A 92 -1.79 10.15 -12.39
CA ILE A 92 -1.58 8.82 -11.78
C ILE A 92 -2.30 8.74 -10.44
N HIS A 93 -2.17 9.76 -9.58
CA HIS A 93 -2.89 9.79 -8.30
C HIS A 93 -4.41 9.69 -8.49
N MET A 94 -4.99 10.46 -9.40
CA MET A 94 -6.43 10.40 -9.66
C MET A 94 -6.87 9.04 -10.20
N LYS A 95 -6.06 8.41 -11.07
CA LYS A 95 -6.36 7.07 -11.58
C LYS A 95 -6.32 6.02 -10.45
N ASN A 96 -5.26 6.03 -9.65
CA ASN A 96 -5.10 5.08 -8.55
C ASN A 96 -6.21 5.26 -7.50
N GLN A 97 -6.57 6.50 -7.18
CA GLN A 97 -7.67 6.78 -6.26
C GLN A 97 -9.01 6.29 -6.81
N ALA A 98 -9.28 6.46 -8.12
CA ALA A 98 -10.48 5.93 -8.73
C ALA A 98 -10.53 4.40 -8.71
N GLU A 99 -9.41 3.72 -8.97
CA GLU A 99 -9.26 2.26 -8.91
C GLU A 99 -9.47 1.73 -7.48
N GLU A 100 -8.85 2.37 -6.49
CA GLU A 100 -9.01 2.04 -5.07
C GLU A 100 -10.48 2.18 -4.62
N THR A 101 -11.15 3.29 -4.96
CA THR A 101 -12.58 3.45 -4.65
C THR A 101 -13.46 2.42 -5.35
N GLN A 102 -13.09 2.00 -6.56
CA GLN A 102 -13.84 0.98 -7.29
C GLN A 102 -13.71 -0.38 -6.60
N ASP A 103 -12.51 -0.73 -6.13
CA ASP A 103 -12.26 -2.00 -5.45
C ASP A 103 -12.90 -2.03 -4.06
N GLU A 104 -12.89 -0.92 -3.31
CA GLU A 104 -13.63 -0.81 -2.04
C GLU A 104 -15.13 -1.05 -2.22
N VAL A 105 -15.74 -0.44 -3.25
CA VAL A 105 -17.18 -0.63 -3.54
C VAL A 105 -17.49 -2.08 -3.92
N LYS A 106 -16.60 -2.77 -4.65
CA LYS A 106 -16.76 -4.20 -4.96
C LYS A 106 -16.72 -5.05 -3.69
N LEU A 107 -15.72 -4.84 -2.84
CA LEU A 107 -15.57 -5.57 -1.57
C LEU A 107 -16.79 -5.36 -0.66
N GLU A 108 -17.34 -4.15 -0.62
CA GLU A 108 -18.55 -3.87 0.16
C GLU A 108 -19.79 -4.58 -0.42
N GLY A 109 -19.92 -4.61 -1.74
CA GLY A 109 -20.98 -5.35 -2.44
C GLY A 109 -20.91 -6.85 -2.15
N ASP A 110 -19.70 -7.42 -2.19
CA ASP A 110 -19.40 -8.80 -1.86
C ASP A 110 -19.75 -9.14 -0.40
N LEU A 111 -19.40 -8.25 0.53
CA LEU A 111 -19.73 -8.44 1.94
C LEU A 111 -21.25 -8.45 2.15
N LYS A 112 -21.97 -7.52 1.51
CA LYS A 112 -23.43 -7.47 1.51
C LYS A 112 -24.07 -8.72 0.90
N ARG A 113 -23.48 -9.30 -0.15
CA ARG A 113 -23.94 -10.56 -0.77
C ARG A 113 -23.82 -11.73 0.21
N ILE A 114 -22.65 -11.88 0.85
CA ILE A 114 -22.41 -12.93 1.84
C ILE A 114 -23.34 -12.76 3.04
N GLN A 115 -23.48 -11.55 3.58
CA GLN A 115 -24.39 -11.27 4.68
C GLN A 115 -25.85 -11.61 4.32
N ARG A 116 -26.31 -11.29 3.10
CA ARG A 116 -27.66 -11.65 2.65
C ARG A 116 -27.86 -13.15 2.51
N ALA A 117 -26.88 -13.87 1.96
CA ALA A 117 -26.92 -15.33 1.86
C ALA A 117 -26.94 -15.99 3.25
N CYS A 118 -26.13 -15.46 4.17
CA CYS A 118 -26.10 -15.92 5.56
C CYS A 118 -27.41 -15.62 6.30
N ARG A 119 -28.10 -14.51 6.03
CA ARG A 119 -29.39 -14.18 6.67
C ARG A 119 -30.50 -15.22 6.40
N GLN A 120 -30.37 -16.05 5.35
CA GLN A 120 -31.32 -17.14 5.08
C GLN A 120 -31.08 -18.38 5.96
N GLU A 121 -29.88 -18.57 6.51
CA GLU A 121 -29.55 -19.59 7.51
C GLU A 121 -29.08 -18.92 8.80
N ALA A 122 -30.03 -18.70 9.70
CA ALA A 122 -30.08 -17.71 10.78
C ALA A 122 -28.95 -17.65 11.85
N TRP A 123 -27.74 -18.16 11.64
CA TRP A 123 -26.75 -18.31 12.73
C TRP A 123 -25.43 -17.52 12.60
N TYR A 124 -25.11 -16.83 11.50
CA TYR A 124 -23.75 -16.25 11.35
C TYR A 124 -23.67 -14.77 10.98
N CYS A 125 -24.64 -13.97 11.38
CA CYS A 125 -24.41 -12.53 11.47
C CYS A 125 -23.43 -12.28 12.64
N LEU A 126 -22.13 -12.22 12.37
CA LEU A 126 -21.17 -11.54 13.25
C LEU A 126 -21.78 -10.17 13.55
N GLY A 127 -22.25 -9.98 14.79
CA GLY A 127 -23.11 -8.88 15.23
C GLY A 127 -22.60 -7.50 14.81
N LEU A 128 -23.01 -7.07 13.62
CA LEU A 128 -23.23 -5.67 13.29
C LEU A 128 -24.71 -5.45 13.61
N GLU A 129 -24.97 -5.17 14.88
CA GLU A 129 -26.29 -4.77 15.34
C GLU A 129 -26.73 -3.54 14.52
N GLU A 130 -27.85 -3.68 13.82
CA GLU A 130 -28.69 -2.54 13.50
C GLU A 130 -29.18 -2.00 14.85
N GLU A 131 -28.75 -0.79 15.20
CA GLU A 131 -29.31 0.00 16.29
C GLU A 131 -30.83 0.11 16.07
N THR A 132 -31.60 -0.77 16.72
CA THR A 132 -33.02 -0.54 17.00
C THR A 132 -33.14 -0.21 18.47
N ASP A 133 -33.42 1.07 18.72
CA ASP A 133 -33.68 1.67 20.03
C ASP A 133 -34.60 0.79 20.90
N GLN A 134 -34.10 0.39 22.07
CA GLN A 134 -34.91 0.17 23.27
C GLN A 134 -34.00 0.17 24.52
N GLU A 135 -34.21 1.20 25.36
CA GLU A 135 -33.66 1.35 26.70
C GLU A 135 -34.03 0.15 27.59
N GLU A 136 -33.05 -0.62 28.07
CA GLU A 136 -33.14 -1.27 29.39
C GLU A 136 -31.74 -1.35 30.04
N GLU A 137 -31.63 -0.74 31.22
CA GLU A 137 -30.46 -0.76 32.10
C GLU A 137 -30.08 -2.18 32.52
N LYS A 138 -28.85 -2.60 32.23
CA LYS A 138 -28.10 -3.53 33.09
C LYS A 138 -26.65 -3.10 33.19
N GLU A 139 -26.25 -2.79 34.41
CA GLU A 139 -24.88 -2.48 34.78
C GLU A 139 -23.95 -3.71 34.70
N GLN A 140 -22.70 -3.40 34.36
CA GLN A 140 -21.45 -4.06 34.76
C GLN A 140 -21.08 -5.40 34.10
N ASP A 141 -20.28 -5.32 33.04
CA ASP A 141 -18.91 -5.84 33.07
C ASP A 141 -18.02 -5.00 32.14
N GLU A 142 -16.92 -4.46 32.67
CA GLU A 142 -15.92 -3.70 31.93
C GLU A 142 -15.06 -4.65 31.08
N ASP A 143 -15.59 -5.03 29.93
CA ASP A 143 -14.78 -5.34 28.77
C ASP A 143 -15.19 -4.36 27.66
N ASP A 144 -14.53 -3.20 27.63
CA ASP A 144 -14.45 -2.31 26.47
C ASP A 144 -13.72 -3.03 25.33
N TYR A 145 -14.31 -4.13 24.85
CA TYR A 145 -13.89 -4.84 23.66
C TYR A 145 -14.55 -4.13 22.49
N LYS A 146 -14.14 -2.87 22.25
CA LYS A 146 -14.30 -2.25 20.95
C LYS A 146 -13.69 -3.21 19.94
N SER A 147 -14.56 -3.94 19.24
CA SER A 147 -14.30 -4.55 17.96
C SER A 147 -13.59 -3.51 17.11
N GLU A 148 -12.25 -3.50 17.14
CA GLU A 148 -11.44 -2.70 16.21
C GLU A 148 -12.02 -2.97 14.83
N ASP A 149 -12.49 -1.92 14.15
CA ASP A 149 -13.22 -2.01 12.89
C ASP A 149 -12.44 -2.87 11.89
N LEU A 150 -12.78 -4.17 11.81
CA LEU A 150 -12.14 -5.08 10.88
C LEU A 150 -12.39 -4.53 9.48
N ASN A 151 -11.32 -4.48 8.68
CA ASN A 151 -11.42 -4.01 7.31
C ASN A 151 -12.43 -4.90 6.56
N ILE A 152 -13.14 -4.33 5.58
CA ILE A 152 -14.15 -5.06 4.78
C ILE A 152 -13.54 -6.33 4.19
N LEU A 153 -12.29 -6.24 3.71
CA LEU A 153 -11.53 -7.39 3.19
C LEU A 153 -11.29 -8.47 4.25
N GLU A 154 -10.98 -8.10 5.48
CA GLU A 154 -10.78 -9.06 6.58
C GLU A 154 -12.11 -9.73 6.94
N LYS A 155 -13.20 -8.96 7.02
CA LYS A 155 -14.56 -9.49 7.24
C LYS A 155 -14.93 -10.52 6.17
N LEU A 156 -14.63 -10.22 4.91
CA LEU A 156 -14.81 -11.15 3.80
C LEU A 156 -13.98 -12.42 3.94
N GLN A 157 -12.69 -12.31 4.24
CA GLN A 157 -11.81 -13.46 4.43
C GLN A 157 -12.27 -14.36 5.57
N ILE A 158 -12.72 -13.76 6.67
CA ILE A 158 -13.25 -14.50 7.82
C ILE A 158 -14.50 -15.27 7.40
N LEU A 159 -15.50 -14.58 6.84
CA LEU A 159 -16.78 -15.20 6.46
C LEU A 159 -16.60 -16.28 5.39
N THR A 160 -15.83 -15.99 4.33
CA THR A 160 -15.55 -16.96 3.27
C THR A 160 -14.73 -18.14 3.77
N GLY A 161 -13.79 -17.93 4.69
CA GLY A 161 -13.03 -18.99 5.34
C GLY A 161 -13.94 -19.95 6.10
N TYR A 162 -14.85 -19.42 6.94
CA TYR A 162 -15.80 -20.25 7.68
C TYR A 162 -16.74 -21.03 6.75
N LEU A 163 -17.32 -20.39 5.74
CA LEU A 163 -18.20 -21.06 4.76
C LEU A 163 -17.50 -22.24 4.08
N ARG A 164 -16.21 -22.12 3.79
CA ARG A 164 -15.43 -23.17 3.11
C ARG A 164 -14.92 -24.25 4.03
N GLU A 165 -14.52 -23.91 5.26
CA GLU A 165 -13.94 -24.87 6.19
C GLU A 165 -15.01 -25.68 6.92
N GLU A 166 -16.11 -25.06 7.34
CA GLU A 166 -17.15 -25.72 8.15
C GLU A 166 -18.33 -26.21 7.32
N LEU A 167 -18.71 -25.47 6.28
CA LEU A 167 -19.89 -25.77 5.46
C LEU A 167 -19.55 -26.29 4.06
N LEU A 168 -18.25 -26.39 3.72
CA LEU A 168 -17.76 -26.80 2.39
C LEU A 168 -18.47 -26.06 1.26
N TYR A 169 -18.86 -24.80 1.51
CA TYR A 169 -19.72 -24.01 0.63
C TYR A 169 -18.94 -22.87 0.01
N CYS A 170 -19.08 -22.70 -1.31
CA CYS A 170 -18.58 -21.54 -2.02
C CYS A 170 -19.74 -20.60 -2.40
N ILE A 171 -19.75 -19.42 -1.80
CA ILE A 171 -20.72 -18.36 -2.11
C ILE A 171 -20.63 -17.86 -3.57
N TRP A 172 -19.45 -17.93 -4.18
CA TRP A 172 -19.20 -17.44 -5.54
C TRP A 172 -19.66 -18.45 -6.60
N CYS A 173 -19.46 -19.76 -6.35
CA CYS A 173 -19.97 -20.84 -7.20
C CYS A 173 -21.46 -21.10 -6.95
N GLY A 174 -21.97 -20.79 -5.74
CA GLY A 174 -23.33 -21.10 -5.32
C GLY A 174 -23.56 -22.57 -4.99
N THR A 175 -22.49 -23.34 -4.75
CA THR A 175 -22.55 -24.80 -4.55
C THR A 175 -21.88 -25.22 -3.24
N ALA A 176 -22.49 -26.19 -2.57
CA ALA A 176 -21.86 -26.93 -1.48
C ALA A 176 -21.16 -28.16 -2.04
N SER A 177 -19.94 -28.41 -1.56
CA SER A 177 -19.13 -29.59 -1.87
C SER A 177 -19.30 -30.66 -0.78
N GLU A 178 -19.07 -31.91 -1.14
CA GLU A 178 -19.20 -33.04 -0.20
C GLU A 178 -17.98 -33.13 0.72
N ASP A 179 -16.79 -32.82 0.22
CA ASP A 179 -15.52 -32.91 0.93
C ASP A 179 -14.59 -31.73 0.63
N LYS A 180 -13.58 -31.53 1.49
CA LYS A 180 -12.58 -30.47 1.33
C LYS A 180 -11.74 -30.63 0.05
N GLU A 181 -11.47 -31.87 -0.36
CA GLU A 181 -10.75 -32.15 -1.61
C GLU A 181 -11.59 -31.78 -2.83
N ASP A 182 -12.88 -32.12 -2.81
CA ASP A 182 -13.84 -31.76 -3.86
C ASP A 182 -13.90 -30.23 -4.02
N LEU A 183 -14.07 -29.50 -2.91
CA LEU A 183 -14.07 -28.04 -2.91
C LEU A 183 -12.80 -27.45 -3.52
N SER A 184 -11.63 -28.02 -3.20
CA SER A 184 -10.35 -27.54 -3.73
C SER A 184 -10.15 -27.83 -5.23
N SER A 185 -10.81 -28.85 -5.76
CA SER A 185 -10.68 -29.28 -7.15
C SER A 185 -11.71 -28.62 -8.07
N ASN A 186 -12.89 -28.30 -7.54
CA ASN A 186 -14.01 -27.78 -8.31
C ASN A 186 -14.16 -26.25 -8.20
N CYS A 187 -13.64 -25.63 -7.14
CA CYS A 187 -13.71 -24.18 -6.94
C CYS A 187 -12.39 -23.49 -7.31
N PRO A 188 -12.41 -22.45 -8.16
CA PRO A 188 -11.19 -21.80 -8.67
C PRO A 188 -10.39 -21.02 -7.62
N GLY A 189 -11.02 -20.57 -6.52
CA GLY A 189 -10.32 -19.90 -5.42
C GLY A 189 -11.28 -19.34 -4.38
N PRO A 190 -10.82 -18.74 -3.27
CA PRO A 190 -11.68 -18.22 -2.18
C PRO A 190 -12.31 -16.86 -2.42
N THR A 191 -11.83 -16.09 -3.39
CA THR A 191 -12.24 -14.70 -3.61
C THR A 191 -13.16 -14.56 -4.82
N ALA A 192 -13.93 -13.47 -4.85
CA ALA A 192 -14.79 -13.15 -6.00
C ALA A 192 -13.98 -13.04 -7.31
N ALA A 193 -12.77 -12.47 -7.23
CA ALA A 193 -11.87 -12.30 -8.38
C ALA A 193 -11.41 -13.62 -9.00
N ASP A 194 -11.44 -14.74 -8.27
CA ASP A 194 -11.09 -16.06 -8.82
C ASP A 194 -12.22 -16.63 -9.71
N HIS A 195 -13.39 -15.98 -9.75
CA HIS A 195 -14.59 -16.45 -10.44
C HIS A 195 -15.13 -15.44 -11.49
N ASP A 196 -14.44 -14.32 -11.70
CA ASP A 196 -14.67 -13.35 -12.78
C ASP A 196 -13.97 -13.79 -14.08
#